data_AF-A0A1Q7IDP3-F1
#
_entry.id   AF-A0A1Q7IDP3-F1
#
_cell.length_a   1.000
_cell.length_b   1.000
_cell.length_c   1.000
_cell.angle_alpha   90.00
_cell.angle_beta   90.00
_cell.angle_gamma   90.00
#
_symmetry.space_group_name_H-M   'P 1'
#
loop_
_entity.id
_entity.type
_entity.pdbx_description
1 polymer ?
#
loop_
_entity_poly.entity_id
_entity_poly.type
_entity_poly.pdbx_seq_one_letter_code
_entity_poly.pdbx_strand_id
1 'polypeptide(L)'
;MTVRSDFYQIVLRFPRLFPDPAVFEDPIHLANRYLMGNGIPREKADLVHQTTDEIVPVDDRGNPSTASGTAKYPFEGRTILAEYMTNANIHLDYADFGTGLTPSDHSRLWTKGKLGGLRFELRESNHQAQTLNIPDVSELYRILKERATPNTLSTIELDNVPERMFRAGLAYIQGRLRADAKADGLEVEVYAASDLSASEKAGLERRLTRESSKSTIFVILSREPVSKSELTVG
;
A
#
# COMPACT_ATOMS: atom_id res chain seq x y z
N MET A 1 -5.34 9.97 -18.01
CA MET A 1 -4.27 9.04 -18.46
C MET A 1 -4.77 7.62 -18.23
N THR A 2 -4.15 6.61 -18.83
CA THR A 2 -4.42 5.21 -18.52
C THR A 2 -3.13 4.65 -17.95
N VAL A 3 -3.15 4.22 -16.69
CA VAL A 3 -1.96 3.68 -16.02
C VAL A 3 -2.00 2.18 -16.18
N ARG A 4 -0.97 1.63 -16.81
CA ARG A 4 -0.75 0.18 -16.79
C ARG A 4 -0.09 -0.18 -15.47
N SER A 5 -0.65 -1.16 -14.78
CA SER A 5 -0.07 -1.70 -13.56
C SER A 5 0.09 -3.21 -13.68
N ASP A 6 1.17 -3.73 -13.10
CA ASP A 6 1.43 -5.16 -13.03
C ASP A 6 1.10 -5.67 -11.63
N PHE A 7 0.17 -6.63 -11.54
CA PHE A 7 -0.27 -7.22 -10.29
C PHE A 7 0.45 -8.53 -10.04
N TYR A 8 0.83 -8.73 -8.78
CA TYR A 8 1.58 -9.89 -8.33
C TYR A 8 0.87 -10.52 -7.13
N GLN A 9 0.77 -11.84 -7.16
CA GLN A 9 0.33 -12.65 -6.04
C GLN A 9 1.42 -13.67 -5.76
N ILE A 10 2.02 -13.59 -4.58
CA ILE A 10 3.14 -14.44 -4.20
C ILE A 10 2.85 -15.18 -2.91
N VAL A 11 3.44 -16.38 -2.79
CA VAL A 11 3.36 -17.20 -1.58
C VAL A 11 4.77 -17.43 -1.05
N LEU A 12 5.02 -16.96 0.16
CA LEU A 12 6.29 -17.07 0.86
C LEU A 12 6.19 -18.14 1.94
N ARG A 13 6.94 -19.23 1.80
CA ARG A 13 6.97 -20.30 2.80
C ARG A 13 8.13 -20.13 3.76
N PHE A 14 7.82 -20.04 5.04
CA PHE A 14 8.77 -19.98 6.14
C PHE A 14 8.82 -21.34 6.83
N PRO A 15 9.97 -22.06 6.81
CA PRO A 15 10.12 -23.28 7.59
C PRO A 15 9.87 -23.06 9.08
N ARG A 16 10.27 -21.89 9.60
CA ARG A 16 9.93 -21.37 10.93
C ARG A 16 9.66 -19.87 10.84
N LEU A 17 8.41 -19.47 11.02
CA LEU A 17 8.00 -18.08 11.08
C LEU A 17 7.92 -17.63 12.54
N PHE A 18 8.83 -16.72 12.91
CA PHE A 18 8.81 -16.04 14.21
C PHE A 18 8.04 -14.72 14.08
N PRO A 19 7.55 -14.13 15.19
CA PRO A 19 6.91 -12.81 15.20
C PRO A 19 7.95 -11.68 15.01
N ASP A 20 8.62 -11.65 13.86
CA ASP A 20 9.61 -10.63 13.52
C ASP A 20 8.91 -9.35 12.99
N PRO A 21 9.17 -8.18 13.61
CA PRO A 21 8.75 -6.86 13.12
C PRO A 21 8.94 -6.60 11.62
N ALA A 22 10.02 -7.10 11.02
CA ALA A 22 10.29 -6.98 9.60
C ALA A 22 9.18 -7.60 8.73
N VAL A 23 8.42 -8.55 9.28
CA VAL A 23 7.25 -9.16 8.65
C VAL A 23 5.96 -8.46 9.10
N PHE A 24 5.77 -8.21 10.40
CA PHE A 24 4.43 -7.91 10.95
C PHE A 24 4.14 -6.43 11.31
N GLU A 25 5.13 -5.56 11.51
CA GLU A 25 4.87 -4.19 12.03
C GLU A 25 4.33 -3.20 11.00
N ASP A 26 4.54 -3.45 9.71
CA ASP A 26 4.06 -2.57 8.63
C ASP A 26 3.69 -3.42 7.39
N PRO A 27 2.63 -4.23 7.51
CA PRO A 27 2.26 -5.24 6.52
C PRO A 27 1.96 -4.61 5.16
N ILE A 28 1.34 -3.43 5.12
CA ILE A 28 0.95 -2.73 3.88
C ILE A 28 2.16 -2.25 3.04
N HIS A 29 3.35 -2.19 3.62
CA HIS A 29 4.59 -1.79 2.95
C HIS A 29 5.64 -2.92 2.88
N LEU A 30 5.30 -4.15 3.26
CA LEU A 30 6.24 -5.27 3.25
C LEU A 30 6.95 -5.48 1.89
N ALA A 31 6.20 -5.49 0.79
CA ALA A 31 6.72 -5.69 -0.55
C ALA A 31 7.66 -4.54 -0.97
N ASN A 32 7.29 -3.28 -0.71
CA ASN A 32 8.15 -2.15 -1.04
C ASN A 32 9.44 -2.16 -0.21
N ARG A 33 9.37 -2.48 1.09
CA ARG A 33 10.53 -2.56 1.99
C ARG A 33 11.44 -3.70 1.57
N TYR A 34 10.86 -4.83 1.18
CA TYR A 34 11.60 -5.96 0.65
C TYR A 34 12.37 -5.59 -0.62
N LEU A 35 11.70 -4.99 -1.61
CA LEU A 35 12.33 -4.61 -2.87
C LEU A 35 13.45 -3.58 -2.65
N MET A 36 13.20 -2.58 -1.79
CA MET A 36 14.21 -1.59 -1.40
C MET A 36 15.43 -2.24 -0.73
N GLY A 37 15.21 -3.13 0.24
CA GLY A 37 16.28 -3.89 0.91
C GLY A 37 17.05 -4.82 -0.05
N ASN A 38 16.51 -5.07 -1.24
CA ASN A 38 17.10 -5.89 -2.28
C ASN A 38 17.68 -5.10 -3.46
N GLY A 39 17.89 -3.79 -3.29
CA GLY A 39 18.64 -2.93 -4.21
C GLY A 39 17.79 -2.12 -5.18
N ILE A 40 16.46 -2.10 -5.02
CA ILE A 40 15.59 -1.21 -5.78
C ILE A 40 15.65 0.20 -5.17
N PRO A 41 15.91 1.26 -5.96
CA PRO A 41 15.88 2.63 -5.48
C PRO A 41 14.54 2.99 -4.84
N ARG A 42 14.57 3.85 -3.82
CA ARG A 42 13.38 4.23 -3.06
C ARG A 42 12.29 4.82 -3.95
N GLU A 43 12.66 5.71 -4.87
CA GLU A 43 11.72 6.35 -5.79
C GLU A 43 10.97 5.35 -6.69
N LYS A 44 11.56 4.17 -6.94
CA LYS A 44 10.91 3.09 -7.67
C LYS A 44 10.09 2.21 -6.74
N ALA A 45 10.63 1.84 -5.58
CA ALA A 45 9.91 1.03 -4.59
C ALA A 45 8.62 1.71 -4.10
N ASP A 46 8.60 3.04 -4.05
CA ASP A 46 7.42 3.84 -3.70
C ASP A 46 6.27 3.72 -4.73
N LEU A 47 6.51 3.13 -5.92
CA LEU A 47 5.49 2.79 -6.93
C LEU A 47 4.89 1.39 -6.73
N VAL A 48 5.31 0.67 -5.69
CA VAL A 48 4.80 -0.67 -5.34
C VAL A 48 3.87 -0.56 -4.15
N HIS A 49 2.60 -0.94 -4.35
CA HIS A 49 1.56 -0.83 -3.34
C HIS A 49 0.89 -2.19 -3.10
N GLN A 50 0.80 -2.61 -1.84
CA GLN A 50 0.06 -3.81 -1.47
C GLN A 50 -1.44 -3.58 -1.45
N THR A 51 -2.17 -4.66 -1.68
CA THR A 51 -3.63 -4.67 -1.65
C THR A 51 -4.18 -5.00 -0.27
N THR A 52 -3.44 -5.78 0.52
CA THR A 52 -3.81 -6.21 1.87
C THR A 52 -2.98 -5.48 2.92
N ASP A 53 -3.65 -5.00 3.97
CA ASP A 53 -3.09 -4.31 5.13
C ASP A 53 -2.90 -5.22 6.35
N GLU A 54 -3.17 -6.52 6.19
CA GLU A 54 -2.94 -7.55 7.19
C GLU A 54 -2.08 -8.68 6.62
N ILE A 55 -1.29 -9.31 7.48
CA ILE A 55 -0.57 -10.54 7.20
C ILE A 55 -1.12 -11.63 8.11
N VAL A 56 -1.82 -12.60 7.51
CA VAL A 56 -2.35 -13.77 8.19
C VAL A 56 -1.58 -15.00 7.72
N PRO A 57 -0.67 -15.55 8.54
CA PRO A 57 0.06 -16.75 8.17
C PRO A 57 -0.86 -17.98 8.13
N VAL A 58 -0.72 -18.81 7.11
CA VAL A 58 -1.50 -20.04 6.94
C VAL A 58 -0.62 -21.27 6.81
N ASP A 59 -1.10 -22.44 7.19
CA ASP A 59 -0.36 -23.69 7.03
C ASP A 59 -0.34 -24.15 5.56
N ASP A 60 0.28 -25.29 5.26
CA ASP A 60 0.32 -25.87 3.91
C ASP A 60 -1.07 -26.30 3.38
N ARG A 61 -2.12 -26.26 4.21
CA ARG A 61 -3.52 -26.56 3.84
C ARG A 61 -4.38 -25.29 3.71
N GLY A 62 -3.80 -24.11 3.95
CA GLY A 62 -4.51 -22.83 3.92
C GLY A 62 -5.29 -22.50 5.19
N ASN A 63 -5.12 -23.27 6.28
CA ASN A 63 -5.74 -22.93 7.57
C ASN A 63 -4.87 -21.93 8.33
N PRO A 64 -5.42 -21.08 9.21
CA PRO A 64 -4.62 -20.20 10.07
C PRO A 64 -3.52 -20.98 10.80
N SER A 65 -2.27 -20.49 10.67
CA SER A 65 -1.14 -21.11 11.35
C SER A 65 -1.24 -20.92 12.86
N THR A 66 -0.74 -21.90 13.60
CA THR A 66 -0.68 -21.86 15.07
C THR A 66 0.75 -22.05 15.56
N ALA A 67 1.03 -21.52 16.75
CA ALA A 67 2.32 -21.68 17.40
C ALA A 67 2.63 -23.18 17.55
N SER A 68 3.74 -23.61 16.96
CA SER A 68 4.18 -25.01 16.98
C SER A 68 5.13 -25.32 18.13
N GLY A 69 5.67 -24.28 18.78
CA GLY A 69 6.61 -24.39 19.88
C GLY A 69 7.42 -23.12 20.06
N THR A 70 8.44 -23.17 20.92
CA THR A 70 9.36 -22.06 21.17
C THR A 70 10.79 -22.44 20.75
N ALA A 71 11.55 -21.46 20.26
CA ALA A 71 12.94 -21.64 19.89
C ALA A 71 13.75 -20.36 20.13
N LYS A 72 15.07 -20.51 20.25
CA LYS A 72 15.99 -19.38 20.32
C LYS A 72 15.98 -18.63 18.98
N TYR A 73 15.73 -17.33 19.02
CA TYR A 73 15.69 -16.44 17.87
C TYR A 73 16.64 -15.25 18.07
N PRO A 74 17.59 -15.00 17.14
CA PRO A 74 18.40 -13.79 17.18
C PRO A 74 17.61 -12.58 16.67
N PHE A 75 17.36 -11.62 17.54
CA PHE A 75 16.64 -10.37 17.25
C PHE A 75 17.41 -9.17 17.83
N GLU A 76 17.67 -8.16 17.00
CA GLU A 76 18.38 -6.91 17.37
C GLU A 76 19.68 -7.14 18.20
N GLY A 77 20.48 -8.13 17.79
CA GLY A 77 21.75 -8.45 18.45
C GLY A 77 21.61 -9.21 19.78
N ARG A 78 20.40 -9.59 20.18
CA ARG A 78 20.13 -10.43 21.37
C ARG A 78 19.51 -11.77 20.95
N THR A 79 19.74 -12.81 21.73
CA THR A 79 19.02 -14.09 21.54
C THR A 79 17.86 -14.13 22.51
N ILE A 80 16.64 -14.22 21.97
CA ILE A 80 15.41 -14.36 22.75
C ILE A 80 14.83 -15.77 22.58
N LEU A 81 13.94 -16.21 23.48
CA LEU A 81 13.10 -17.38 23.27
C LEU A 81 11.75 -16.89 22.74
N ALA A 82 11.37 -17.32 21.54
CA ALA A 82 10.15 -16.86 20.88
C ALA A 82 9.35 -18.05 20.34
N GLU A 83 8.03 -17.90 20.32
CA GLU A 83 7.14 -18.83 19.62
C GLU A 83 7.39 -18.78 18.12
N TYR A 84 7.16 -19.90 17.45
CA TYR A 84 7.23 -19.98 16.00
C TYR A 84 6.14 -20.87 15.41
N MET A 85 5.74 -20.55 14.18
CA MET A 85 4.88 -21.38 13.34
C MET A 85 5.74 -22.18 12.36
N THR A 86 5.51 -23.49 12.24
CA THR A 86 6.28 -24.35 11.33
C THR A 86 5.61 -24.39 9.96
N ASN A 87 6.41 -24.30 8.88
CA ASN A 87 5.92 -24.36 7.49
C ASN A 87 4.77 -23.37 7.22
N ALA A 88 4.86 -22.18 7.80
CA ALA A 88 3.85 -21.14 7.60
C ALA A 88 4.05 -20.46 6.24
N ASN A 89 2.95 -20.19 5.57
CA ASN A 89 2.89 -19.49 4.30
C ASN A 89 2.32 -18.09 4.52
N ILE A 90 2.94 -17.10 3.91
CA ILE A 90 2.44 -15.73 3.85
C ILE A 90 2.07 -15.43 2.39
N HIS A 91 0.81 -15.06 2.18
CA HIS A 91 0.30 -14.60 0.90
C HIS A 91 0.49 -13.08 0.83
N LEU A 92 1.12 -12.60 -0.25
CA LEU A 92 1.26 -11.17 -0.50
C LEU A 92 0.73 -10.84 -1.89
N ASP A 93 -0.18 -9.88 -1.91
CA ASP A 93 -0.75 -9.32 -3.12
C ASP A 93 -0.33 -7.84 -3.23
N TYR A 94 0.31 -7.49 -4.35
CA TYR A 94 0.78 -6.12 -4.60
C TYR A 94 0.72 -5.74 -6.07
N ALA A 95 0.77 -4.45 -6.34
CA ALA A 95 0.76 -3.88 -7.67
C ALA A 95 1.99 -2.99 -7.87
N ASP A 96 2.55 -3.05 -9.07
CA ASP A 96 3.62 -2.19 -9.55
C ASP A 96 3.04 -1.19 -10.57
N PHE A 97 3.14 0.11 -10.25
CA PHE A 97 2.62 1.19 -11.08
C PHE A 97 3.67 1.84 -12.01
N GLY A 98 4.78 1.15 -12.27
CA GLY A 98 5.76 1.57 -13.27
C GLY A 98 7.19 1.70 -12.77
N THR A 99 7.66 0.78 -11.92
CA THR A 99 9.07 0.70 -11.51
C THR A 99 10.02 0.46 -12.71
N GLY A 100 9.47 -0.10 -13.80
CA GLY A 100 10.20 -0.59 -14.97
C GLY A 100 10.78 -2.00 -14.79
N LEU A 101 10.51 -2.67 -13.66
CA LEU A 101 10.88 -4.06 -13.44
C LEU A 101 9.96 -4.98 -14.23
N THR A 102 10.53 -6.02 -14.83
CA THR A 102 9.74 -7.05 -15.49
C THR A 102 9.21 -8.07 -14.46
N PRO A 103 8.20 -8.88 -14.79
CA PRO A 103 7.75 -9.95 -13.89
C PRO A 103 8.86 -10.93 -13.49
N SER A 104 9.83 -11.17 -14.37
CA SER A 104 10.98 -12.03 -14.05
C SER A 104 11.97 -11.35 -13.11
N ASP A 105 12.12 -10.02 -13.16
CA ASP A 105 12.89 -9.27 -12.17
C ASP A 105 12.27 -9.37 -10.78
N HIS A 106 10.95 -9.18 -10.67
CA HIS A 106 10.23 -9.36 -9.41
C HIS A 106 10.43 -10.78 -8.85
N SER A 107 10.17 -11.80 -9.65
CA SER A 107 10.37 -13.21 -9.24
C SER A 107 11.81 -13.49 -8.79
N ARG A 108 12.80 -12.99 -9.54
CA ARG A 108 14.22 -13.12 -9.20
C ARG A 108 14.57 -12.45 -7.88
N LEU A 109 14.01 -11.27 -7.60
CA LEU A 109 14.23 -10.56 -6.33
C LEU A 109 13.67 -11.37 -5.17
N TRP A 110 12.42 -11.83 -5.26
CA TRP A 110 11.78 -12.64 -4.21
C TRP A 110 12.48 -13.97 -3.95
N THR A 111 13.14 -14.54 -4.95
CA THR A 111 13.93 -15.78 -4.81
C THR A 111 15.16 -15.62 -3.90
N LYS A 112 15.57 -14.38 -3.55
CA LYS A 112 16.64 -14.15 -2.56
C LYS A 112 16.27 -14.65 -1.15
N GLY A 113 14.98 -14.85 -0.87
CA GLY A 113 14.52 -15.73 0.22
C GLY A 113 14.83 -15.27 1.64
N LYS A 114 14.95 -13.96 1.88
CA LYS A 114 15.22 -13.42 3.23
C LYS A 114 14.46 -12.14 3.53
N LEU A 115 13.67 -12.14 4.61
CA LEU A 115 12.97 -10.99 5.16
C LEU A 115 13.44 -10.75 6.59
N GLY A 116 14.10 -9.61 6.84
CA GLY A 116 14.77 -9.36 8.12
C GLY A 116 15.80 -10.45 8.44
N GLY A 117 15.63 -11.14 9.58
CA GLY A 117 16.43 -12.31 9.97
C GLY A 117 15.94 -13.64 9.40
N LEU A 118 14.73 -13.69 8.84
CA LEU A 118 14.01 -14.92 8.50
C LEU A 118 14.27 -15.36 7.07
N ARG A 119 14.49 -16.67 6.88
CA ARG A 119 14.59 -17.28 5.55
C ARG A 119 13.23 -17.81 5.10
N PHE A 120 12.92 -17.63 3.82
CA PHE A 120 11.73 -18.16 3.18
C PHE A 120 12.03 -18.74 1.79
N GLU A 121 11.11 -19.56 1.30
CA GLU A 121 11.09 -20.06 -0.06
C GLU A 121 9.93 -19.39 -0.83
N LEU A 122 10.19 -18.88 -2.03
CA LEU A 122 9.13 -18.44 -2.92
C LEU A 122 8.43 -19.68 -3.51
N ARG A 123 7.20 -19.95 -3.08
CA ARG A 123 6.41 -21.11 -3.51
C ARG A 123 5.64 -20.83 -4.79
N GLU A 124 5.00 -19.67 -4.84
CA GLU A 124 4.18 -19.25 -5.98
C GLU A 124 4.49 -17.80 -6.31
N SER A 125 4.43 -17.49 -7.61
CA SER A 125 4.66 -16.15 -8.13
C SER A 125 3.80 -15.94 -9.38
N ASN A 126 2.57 -15.52 -9.16
CA ASN A 126 1.62 -15.23 -10.22
C ASN A 126 1.71 -13.75 -10.61
N HIS A 127 1.51 -13.48 -11.90
CA HIS A 127 1.54 -12.13 -12.46
C HIS A 127 0.34 -11.93 -13.37
N GLN A 128 -0.26 -10.74 -13.29
CA GLN A 128 -1.31 -10.29 -14.19
C GLN A 128 -1.07 -8.82 -14.56
N ALA A 129 -0.83 -8.55 -15.84
CA ALA A 129 -0.83 -7.19 -16.36
C ALA A 129 -2.28 -6.69 -16.47
N GLN A 130 -2.55 -5.51 -15.93
CA GLN A 130 -3.86 -4.88 -16.05
C GLN A 130 -3.74 -3.39 -16.31
N THR A 131 -4.72 -2.89 -17.03
CA THR A 131 -4.83 -1.49 -17.39
C THR A 131 -5.86 -0.85 -16.48
N LEU A 132 -5.42 0.10 -15.65
CA LEU A 132 -6.30 0.89 -14.80
C LEU A 132 -6.50 2.28 -15.39
N ASN A 133 -7.75 2.70 -15.51
CA ASN A 133 -8.09 4.05 -15.96
C ASN A 133 -7.98 5.04 -14.79
N ILE A 134 -6.74 5.28 -14.32
CA ILE A 134 -6.45 6.25 -13.27
C ILE A 134 -6.23 7.61 -13.93
N PRO A 135 -6.93 8.69 -13.50
CA PRO A 135 -6.68 10.04 -14.02
C PRO A 135 -5.22 10.43 -13.82
N ASP A 136 -4.73 11.38 -14.63
CA ASP A 136 -3.41 11.95 -14.37
C ASP A 136 -3.46 12.66 -13.02
N VAL A 137 -2.78 12.09 -12.02
CA VAL A 137 -2.89 12.51 -10.63
C VAL A 137 -2.26 13.88 -10.43
N SER A 138 -1.16 14.17 -11.13
CA SER A 138 -0.46 15.45 -11.00
C SER A 138 -1.24 16.56 -11.71
N GLU A 139 -1.87 16.27 -12.85
CA GLU A 139 -2.80 17.19 -13.50
C GLU A 139 -4.06 17.44 -12.66
N LEU A 140 -4.62 16.38 -12.05
CA LEU A 140 -5.75 16.52 -11.13
C LEU A 140 -5.39 17.42 -9.95
N TYR A 141 -4.20 17.22 -9.38
CA TYR A 141 -3.69 18.08 -8.30
C TYR A 141 -3.53 19.54 -8.76
N ARG A 142 -2.99 19.77 -9.96
CA ARG A 142 -2.87 21.13 -10.54
C ARG A 142 -4.24 21.80 -10.68
N ILE A 143 -5.23 21.09 -11.23
CA ILE A 143 -6.61 21.59 -11.38
C ILE A 143 -7.23 21.89 -10.01
N LEU A 144 -7.03 21.00 -9.04
CA LEU A 144 -7.48 21.21 -7.66
C LEU A 144 -6.86 22.50 -7.11
N LYS A 145 -5.54 22.66 -7.20
CA LYS A 145 -4.82 23.84 -6.70
C LYS A 145 -5.28 25.14 -7.36
N GLU A 146 -5.44 25.17 -8.69
CA GLU A 146 -5.83 26.37 -9.45
C GLU A 146 -7.28 26.81 -9.19
N ARG A 147 -8.17 25.85 -8.95
CA ARG A 147 -9.59 26.11 -8.70
C ARG A 147 -9.93 26.19 -7.22
N ALA A 148 -8.98 25.85 -6.33
CA ALA A 148 -9.30 25.65 -4.95
C ALA A 148 -9.49 26.96 -4.19
N THR A 149 -10.69 27.14 -3.66
CA THR A 149 -10.78 27.65 -2.29
C THR A 149 -10.44 26.51 -1.33
N PRO A 150 -9.88 26.79 -0.16
CA PRO A 150 -9.53 25.73 0.76
C PRO A 150 -10.75 24.93 1.20
N ASN A 151 -10.59 23.60 1.29
CA ASN A 151 -11.64 22.57 1.38
C ASN A 151 -12.30 22.22 0.04
N THR A 152 -11.63 22.45 -1.09
CA THR A 152 -12.14 22.01 -2.40
C THR A 152 -12.19 20.48 -2.45
N LEU A 153 -13.37 19.95 -2.77
CA LEU A 153 -13.67 18.53 -2.87
C LEU A 153 -13.75 18.15 -4.35
N SER A 154 -13.04 17.09 -4.72
CA SER A 154 -13.13 16.43 -6.02
C SER A 154 -13.29 14.93 -5.82
N THR A 155 -13.56 14.23 -6.91
CA THR A 155 -13.72 12.78 -6.92
C THR A 155 -13.07 12.16 -8.12
N ILE A 156 -12.54 10.96 -7.93
CA ILE A 156 -12.01 10.07 -8.96
C ILE A 156 -12.89 8.83 -8.95
N GLU A 157 -13.44 8.46 -10.11
CA GLU A 157 -14.12 7.17 -10.29
C GLU A 157 -13.13 6.19 -10.91
N LEU A 158 -12.93 5.04 -10.26
CA LEU A 158 -12.17 3.92 -10.80
C LEU A 158 -13.14 2.82 -11.28
N ASP A 159 -13.83 3.09 -12.39
CA ASP A 159 -14.80 2.17 -12.96
C ASP A 159 -14.15 0.84 -13.40
N ASN A 160 -14.83 -0.27 -13.14
CA ASN A 160 -14.45 -1.63 -13.55
C ASN A 160 -13.11 -2.15 -12.97
N VAL A 161 -12.68 -1.61 -11.83
CA VAL A 161 -11.50 -2.13 -11.11
C VAL A 161 -11.93 -3.21 -10.11
N PRO A 162 -11.36 -4.43 -10.16
CA PRO A 162 -11.61 -5.43 -9.13
C PRO A 162 -11.29 -4.90 -7.73
N GLU A 163 -12.08 -5.23 -6.72
CA GLU A 163 -11.94 -4.70 -5.36
C GLU A 163 -10.52 -4.85 -4.79
N ARG A 164 -9.90 -6.02 -4.99
CA ARG A 164 -8.51 -6.28 -4.58
C ARG A 164 -7.52 -5.28 -5.19
N MET A 165 -7.80 -4.78 -6.39
CA MET A 165 -6.93 -3.84 -7.12
C MET A 165 -7.24 -2.38 -6.80
N PHE A 166 -8.48 -2.12 -6.37
CA PHE A 166 -8.90 -0.79 -5.96
C PHE A 166 -8.03 -0.27 -4.81
N ARG A 167 -7.68 -1.12 -3.83
CA ARG A 167 -6.81 -0.76 -2.71
C ARG A 167 -5.43 -0.28 -3.14
N ALA A 168 -4.76 -1.03 -4.03
CA ALA A 168 -3.47 -0.62 -4.55
C ALA A 168 -3.57 0.67 -5.39
N GLY A 169 -4.64 0.82 -6.18
CA GLY A 169 -4.91 2.04 -6.96
C GLY A 169 -5.14 3.26 -6.08
N LEU A 170 -5.93 3.11 -5.00
CA LEU A 170 -6.15 4.13 -3.99
C LEU A 170 -4.83 4.56 -3.34
N ALA A 171 -4.01 3.60 -2.91
CA ALA A 171 -2.72 3.87 -2.29
C ALA A 171 -1.77 4.63 -3.25
N TYR A 172 -1.74 4.26 -4.53
CA TYR A 172 -0.97 4.95 -5.56
C TYR A 172 -1.42 6.41 -5.73
N ILE A 173 -2.74 6.64 -5.90
CA ILE A 173 -3.32 7.97 -6.05
C ILE A 173 -3.03 8.82 -4.82
N GLN A 174 -3.27 8.27 -3.63
CA GLN A 174 -3.03 8.95 -2.35
C GLN A 174 -1.56 9.33 -2.17
N GLY A 175 -0.63 8.42 -2.49
CA GLY A 175 0.80 8.68 -2.41
C GLY A 175 1.25 9.81 -3.34
N ARG A 176 0.81 9.78 -4.59
CA ARG A 176 1.11 10.82 -5.59
C ARG A 176 0.52 12.17 -5.23
N LEU A 177 -0.77 12.23 -4.86
CA LEU A 177 -1.42 13.48 -4.43
C LEU A 177 -0.71 14.09 -3.22
N ARG A 178 -0.35 13.28 -2.23
CA ARG A 178 0.35 13.77 -1.02
C ARG A 178 1.76 14.26 -1.33
N ALA A 179 2.47 13.61 -2.24
CA ALA A 179 3.80 14.05 -2.67
C ALA A 179 3.72 15.42 -3.37
N ASP A 180 2.79 15.57 -4.31
CA ASP A 180 2.58 16.84 -5.03
C ASP A 180 2.12 17.95 -4.06
N ALA A 181 1.17 17.64 -3.16
CA ALA A 181 0.71 18.58 -2.14
C ALA A 181 1.84 19.05 -1.22
N LYS A 182 2.65 18.10 -0.71
CA LYS A 182 3.77 18.40 0.18
C LYS A 182 4.84 19.25 -0.50
N ALA A 183 5.09 19.06 -1.80
CA ALA A 183 6.04 19.87 -2.57
C ALA A 183 5.63 21.36 -2.60
N ASP A 184 4.33 21.62 -2.53
CA ASP A 184 3.73 22.95 -2.46
C ASP A 184 3.42 23.42 -1.02
N GLY A 185 3.82 22.66 0.00
CA GLY A 185 3.53 22.94 1.40
C GLY A 185 2.08 22.71 1.82
N LEU A 186 1.25 22.09 0.97
CA LEU A 186 -0.16 21.83 1.22
C LEU A 186 -0.41 20.41 1.74
N GLU A 187 -1.62 20.19 2.27
CA GLU A 187 -2.10 18.87 2.66
C GLU A 187 -3.30 18.44 1.82
N VAL A 188 -3.43 17.14 1.62
CA VAL A 188 -4.54 16.53 0.88
C VAL A 188 -5.07 15.32 1.63
N GLU A 189 -6.38 15.31 1.81
CA GLU A 189 -7.13 14.18 2.37
C GLU A 189 -7.71 13.35 1.23
N VAL A 190 -7.59 12.04 1.33
CA VAL A 190 -8.04 11.10 0.30
C VAL A 190 -8.81 9.98 0.99
N TYR A 191 -10.03 9.72 0.54
CA TYR A 191 -10.93 8.73 1.12
C TYR A 191 -11.56 7.87 0.04
N ALA A 192 -11.61 6.56 0.25
CA ALA A 192 -12.48 5.70 -0.56
C ALA A 192 -13.92 5.75 -0.03
N ALA A 193 -14.90 5.81 -0.92
CA ALA A 193 -16.32 5.81 -0.55
C ALA A 193 -16.72 4.56 0.24
N SER A 194 -16.04 3.43 0.02
CA SER A 194 -16.23 2.18 0.76
C SER A 194 -15.86 2.25 2.24
N ASP A 195 -14.96 3.17 2.61
CA ASP A 195 -14.39 3.25 3.96
C ASP A 195 -15.12 4.28 4.83
N LEU A 196 -15.98 5.09 4.22
CA LEU A 196 -16.77 6.11 4.90
C LEU A 196 -18.04 5.52 5.50
N SER A 197 -18.41 6.02 6.69
CA SER A 197 -19.74 5.77 7.21
C SER A 197 -20.81 6.36 6.29
N ALA A 198 -22.04 5.83 6.37
CA ALA A 198 -23.17 6.34 5.57
C ALA A 198 -23.40 7.85 5.74
N SER A 199 -23.16 8.39 6.94
CA SER A 199 -23.30 9.82 7.23
C SER A 199 -22.21 10.66 6.57
N GLU A 200 -20.94 10.23 6.68
CA GLU A 200 -19.80 10.91 6.05
C GLU A 200 -19.92 10.90 4.53
N LYS A 201 -20.23 9.73 3.96
CA LYS A 201 -20.46 9.55 2.53
C LYS A 201 -21.56 10.49 2.04
N ALA A 202 -22.73 10.48 2.68
CA ALA A 202 -23.84 11.36 2.31
C ALA A 202 -23.48 12.85 2.45
N GLY A 203 -22.64 13.21 3.42
CA GLY A 203 -22.12 14.58 3.57
C GLY A 203 -21.28 15.02 2.38
N LEU A 204 -20.36 14.17 1.91
CA LEU A 204 -19.52 14.45 0.74
C LEU A 204 -20.32 14.45 -0.57
N GLU A 205 -21.25 13.51 -0.73
CA GLU A 205 -22.14 13.44 -1.90
C GLU A 205 -23.04 14.68 -2.03
N ARG A 206 -23.59 15.18 -0.91
CA ARG A 206 -24.36 16.43 -0.90
C ARG A 206 -23.53 17.62 -1.37
N ARG A 207 -22.26 17.71 -0.95
CA ARG A 207 -21.34 18.78 -1.39
C ARG A 207 -21.06 18.71 -2.90
N LEU A 208 -21.04 17.51 -3.47
CA LEU A 208 -20.84 17.30 -4.91
C LEU A 208 -22.14 17.29 -5.71
N THR A 209 -23.30 17.38 -5.05
CA THR A 209 -24.63 17.30 -5.66
C THR A 209 -24.83 16.03 -6.52
N ARG A 210 -24.16 14.93 -6.17
CA ARG A 210 -24.25 13.65 -6.89
C ARG A 210 -23.97 12.45 -5.98
N GLU A 211 -24.58 11.31 -6.30
CA GLU A 211 -24.28 10.03 -5.67
C GLU A 211 -22.92 9.48 -6.14
N SER A 212 -22.31 8.64 -5.32
CA SER A 212 -21.01 8.03 -5.54
C SER A 212 -21.08 6.50 -5.46
N SER A 213 -20.31 5.86 -6.34
CA SER A 213 -20.15 4.41 -6.37
C SER A 213 -19.31 3.92 -5.19
N LYS A 214 -19.14 2.58 -5.04
CA LYS A 214 -18.20 2.03 -4.05
C LYS A 214 -16.73 2.23 -4.46
N SER A 215 -16.47 2.43 -5.75
CA SER A 215 -15.14 2.66 -6.33
C SER A 215 -14.81 4.14 -6.50
N THR A 216 -15.61 5.03 -5.90
CA THR A 216 -15.33 6.46 -5.86
C THR A 216 -14.27 6.77 -4.81
N ILE A 217 -13.30 7.60 -5.18
CA ILE A 217 -12.30 8.18 -4.29
C ILE A 217 -12.60 9.66 -4.16
N PHE A 218 -12.81 10.13 -2.94
CA PHE A 218 -12.94 11.55 -2.60
C PHE A 218 -11.56 12.14 -2.32
N VAL A 219 -11.31 13.34 -2.84
CA VAL A 219 -10.06 14.09 -2.66
C VAL A 219 -10.40 15.48 -2.15
N ILE A 220 -9.85 15.87 -1.01
CA ILE A 220 -10.03 17.19 -0.41
C ILE A 220 -8.68 17.87 -0.30
N LEU A 221 -8.53 19.04 -0.90
CA LEU A 221 -7.34 19.88 -0.72
C LEU A 221 -7.55 20.78 0.52
N SER A 222 -6.74 20.57 1.55
CA SER A 222 -6.82 21.27 2.84
C SER A 222 -5.92 22.51 2.84
N ARG A 223 -6.27 23.54 3.65
CA ARG A 223 -5.62 24.88 3.67
C ARG A 223 -4.18 24.83 4.22
N GLU A 224 -3.36 25.80 3.80
CA GLU A 224 -1.92 26.04 4.05
C GLU A 224 -1.29 25.53 5.37
N PRO A 225 0.03 25.22 5.37
CA PRO A 225 0.70 24.68 6.54
C PRO A 225 0.69 25.72 7.64
N VAL A 226 0.26 25.35 8.85
CA VAL A 226 0.42 26.21 10.03
C VAL A 226 1.91 26.46 10.21
N SER A 227 2.34 27.71 9.96
CA SER A 227 3.70 28.10 10.23
C SER A 227 3.96 27.95 11.73
N LYS A 228 5.06 27.27 12.09
CA LYS A 228 5.58 27.24 13.48
C LYS A 228 5.88 28.64 14.05
N SER A 229 5.79 29.70 13.24
CA SER A 229 5.97 31.09 13.67
C SER A 229 4.70 31.76 14.21
N GLU A 230 3.52 31.14 14.17
CA GLU A 230 2.30 31.71 14.80
C GLU A 230 2.06 31.25 16.25
N LEU A 231 3.00 30.50 16.85
CA LEU A 231 3.00 30.17 18.28
C LEU A 231 3.81 31.16 19.14
N THR A 232 4.25 32.27 18.58
CA THR A 232 4.82 33.37 19.35
C THR A 232 4.30 34.70 18.83
N VAL A 233 3.72 35.45 19.76
CA VAL A 233 3.23 36.83 19.70
C VAL A 233 1.74 36.99 19.38
N GLY A 234 0.99 37.25 20.44
CA GLY A 234 -0.43 37.63 20.47
C GLY A 234 -0.99 37.48 21.87
#